data_AF-A0A2A5RVD7-F1
#
_entry.id   AF-A0A2A5RVD7-F1
#
_cell.length_a   1.000
_cell.length_b   1.000
_cell.length_c   1.000
_cell.angle_alpha   90.00
_cell.angle_beta   90.00
_cell.angle_gamma   90.00
#
_symmetry.space_group_name_H-M   'P 1'
#
loop_
_entity.id
_entity.type
_entity.pdbx_description
1 polymer ?
#
loop_
_entity_poly.entity_id
_entity_poly.type
_entity_poly.pdbx_seq_one_letter_code
_entity_poly.pdbx_strand_id
1 'polypeptide(L)'
;MAMTDRQVEFIFRVKELLSLSSSASVKEREILNRAMISFNGIESFKKAINALSLDLRDLEKYHRNDVTPNVDKLFKDIQEAYGEPVDYRGARNWQYDDPDFEWVGNGRYGGKWRRKDSEPESRYNVWSLLISVMVFIGVSIIAMWLLFLLTSLL
;
A
#
# COMPACT_ATOMS: atom_id res chain seq x y z
N MET A 1 15.35 -15.66 16.03
CA MET A 1 15.25 -14.19 16.01
C MET A 1 14.21 -13.82 17.06
N ALA A 2 14.51 -12.91 17.99
CA ALA A 2 13.55 -12.49 19.01
C ALA A 2 12.40 -11.68 18.39
N MET A 3 11.20 -11.75 18.98
CA MET A 3 10.07 -10.92 18.55
C MET A 3 10.35 -9.45 18.88
N THR A 4 9.85 -8.55 18.03
CA THR A 4 9.91 -7.10 18.30
C THR A 4 8.72 -6.66 19.17
N ASP A 5 8.86 -5.54 19.88
CA ASP A 5 7.78 -5.00 20.74
C ASP A 5 6.47 -4.80 19.97
N ARG A 6 6.57 -4.36 18.70
CA ARG A 6 5.41 -4.22 17.81
C ARG A 6 4.72 -5.57 17.55
N GLN A 7 5.48 -6.64 17.34
CA GLN A 7 4.91 -7.98 17.12
C GLN A 7 4.21 -8.47 18.37
N VAL A 8 4.81 -8.25 19.55
CA VAL A 8 4.22 -8.60 20.85
C VAL A 8 2.91 -7.84 21.07
N GLU A 9 2.84 -6.56 20.73
CA GLU A 9 1.63 -5.74 20.84
C GLU A 9 0.46 -6.34 20.04
N PHE A 10 0.67 -6.71 18.77
CA PHE A 10 -0.38 -7.32 17.95
C PHE A 10 -0.84 -8.68 18.47
N ILE A 11 0.09 -9.51 18.96
CA ILE A 11 -0.25 -10.80 19.57
C ILE A 11 -1.11 -10.57 20.82
N PHE A 12 -0.72 -9.63 21.66
CA PHE A 12 -1.44 -9.31 22.88
C PHE A 12 -2.85 -8.78 22.57
N ARG A 13 -2.99 -7.88 21.59
CA ARG A 13 -4.30 -7.39 21.15
C ARG A 13 -5.20 -8.50 20.64
N VAL A 14 -4.71 -9.41 19.80
CA VAL A 14 -5.54 -10.53 19.33
C VAL A 14 -5.98 -11.41 20.50
N LYS A 15 -5.11 -11.64 21.48
CA LYS A 15 -5.45 -12.38 22.70
C LYS A 15 -6.52 -11.68 23.54
N GLU A 16 -6.44 -10.35 23.68
CA GLU A 16 -7.44 -9.54 24.38
C GLU A 16 -8.79 -9.55 23.65
N LEU A 17 -8.79 -9.44 22.33
CA LEU A 17 -10.03 -9.53 21.55
C LEU A 17 -10.69 -10.90 21.69
N LEU A 18 -9.90 -11.98 21.74
CA LEU A 18 -10.42 -13.32 22.01
C LEU A 18 -11.05 -13.44 23.39
N SER A 19 -10.45 -12.86 24.44
CA SER A 19 -11.05 -12.90 25.79
C SER A 19 -12.33 -12.08 25.90
N LEU A 20 -12.46 -11.02 25.08
CA LEU A 20 -13.64 -10.16 25.00
C LEU A 20 -14.67 -10.62 23.95
N SER A 21 -14.41 -11.71 23.23
CA SER A 21 -15.18 -12.11 22.04
C SER A 21 -16.56 -12.73 22.31
N SER A 22 -17.08 -12.64 23.54
CA SER A 22 -18.37 -13.25 23.91
C SER A 22 -19.55 -12.71 23.09
N SER A 23 -19.48 -11.46 22.63
CA SER A 23 -20.45 -10.81 21.74
C SER A 23 -20.04 -10.77 20.27
N ALA A 24 -18.86 -11.31 19.92
CA ALA A 24 -18.37 -11.31 18.55
C ALA A 24 -19.04 -12.40 17.70
N SER A 25 -19.09 -12.19 16.39
CA SER A 25 -19.61 -13.19 15.47
C SER A 25 -18.78 -14.49 15.51
N VAL A 26 -19.41 -15.62 15.16
CA VAL A 26 -18.70 -16.91 15.06
C VAL A 26 -17.51 -16.79 14.11
N LYS A 27 -17.68 -16.06 13.01
CA LYS A 27 -16.64 -15.86 11.99
C LYS A 27 -15.48 -15.01 12.51
N GLU A 28 -15.76 -13.91 13.20
CA GLU A 28 -14.74 -13.08 13.83
C GLU A 28 -13.89 -13.88 14.81
N ARG A 29 -14.53 -14.67 15.68
CA ARG A 29 -13.83 -15.55 16.63
C ARG A 29 -12.97 -16.60 15.93
N GLU A 30 -13.46 -17.18 14.84
CA GLU A 30 -12.70 -18.16 14.06
C GLU A 30 -11.40 -17.54 13.52
N ILE A 31 -11.49 -16.33 12.97
CA ILE A 31 -10.36 -15.58 12.40
C ILE A 31 -9.32 -15.25 13.47
N LEU A 32 -9.76 -14.70 14.60
CA LEU A 32 -8.87 -14.35 15.71
C LEU A 32 -8.17 -15.59 16.30
N ASN A 33 -8.90 -16.71 16.45
CA ASN A 33 -8.33 -17.97 16.93
C ASN A 33 -7.28 -18.52 15.96
N ARG A 34 -7.57 -18.50 14.66
CA ARG A 34 -6.62 -18.94 13.62
C ARG A 34 -5.34 -18.12 13.65
N ALA A 35 -5.45 -16.80 13.77
CA ALA A 35 -4.29 -15.92 13.90
C ALA A 35 -3.47 -16.22 15.15
N MET A 36 -4.12 -16.45 16.30
CA MET A 36 -3.42 -16.81 17.55
C MET A 36 -2.65 -18.13 17.41
N ILE A 37 -3.23 -19.13 16.72
CA ILE A 37 -2.54 -20.39 16.42
C ILE A 37 -1.32 -20.12 15.53
N SER A 38 -1.46 -19.32 14.47
CA SER A 38 -0.34 -18.98 13.59
C SER A 38 0.78 -18.20 14.29
N PHE A 39 0.45 -17.28 15.22
CA PHE A 39 1.46 -16.55 15.99
C PHE A 39 2.27 -17.44 16.94
N ASN A 40 1.65 -18.49 17.49
CA ASN A 40 2.30 -19.46 18.37
C ASN A 40 3.00 -20.60 17.60
N GLY A 41 2.75 -20.70 16.30
CA GLY A 41 3.32 -21.73 15.44
C GLY A 41 4.77 -21.46 15.02
N ILE A 42 5.27 -22.31 14.12
CA ILE A 42 6.59 -22.16 13.49
C ILE A 42 6.53 -21.14 12.32
N GLU A 43 5.32 -20.68 11.98
CA GLU A 43 5.10 -19.76 10.87
C GLU A 43 5.74 -18.40 11.14
N SER A 44 6.27 -17.75 10.11
CA SER A 44 6.85 -16.43 10.29
C SER A 44 5.75 -15.43 10.68
N PHE A 45 6.01 -14.57 11.66
CA PHE A 45 5.05 -13.56 12.11
C PHE A 45 4.47 -12.74 10.94
N LYS A 46 5.31 -12.41 9.95
CA LYS A 46 4.90 -11.67 8.75
C LYS A 46 3.84 -12.42 7.91
N LYS A 47 3.92 -13.75 7.83
CA LYS A 47 2.89 -14.57 7.17
C LYS A 47 1.60 -14.59 7.98
N ALA A 48 1.72 -14.80 9.29
CA ALA A 48 0.58 -14.84 10.21
C ALA A 48 -0.21 -13.51 10.20
N ILE A 49 0.48 -12.37 10.29
CA ILE A 49 -0.18 -11.05 10.29
C ILE A 49 -0.84 -10.73 8.95
N ASN A 50 -0.22 -11.13 7.83
CA ASN A 50 -0.83 -10.96 6.50
C ASN A 50 -2.08 -11.85 6.33
N ALA A 51 -2.03 -13.10 6.81
CA ALA A 51 -3.18 -14.00 6.77
C ALA A 51 -4.34 -13.45 7.62
N LEU A 52 -4.06 -12.96 8.83
CA LEU A 52 -5.05 -12.26 9.65
C LEU A 52 -5.63 -11.06 8.90
N SER A 53 -4.79 -10.22 8.30
CA SER A 53 -5.23 -9.04 7.56
C SER A 53 -6.11 -9.39 6.35
N LEU A 54 -5.86 -10.53 5.66
CA LEU A 54 -6.72 -11.02 4.59
C LEU A 54 -8.08 -11.50 5.11
N ASP A 55 -8.08 -12.29 6.17
CA ASP A 55 -9.30 -12.80 6.78
C ASP A 55 -10.18 -11.64 7.30
N LEU A 56 -9.58 -10.60 7.91
CA LEU A 56 -10.28 -9.40 8.37
C LEU A 56 -10.84 -8.57 7.22
N ARG A 57 -10.12 -8.45 6.10
CA ARG A 57 -10.66 -7.85 4.88
C ARG A 57 -11.92 -8.57 4.41
N ASP A 58 -11.85 -9.89 4.32
CA ASP A 58 -12.94 -10.67 3.77
C ASP A 58 -14.15 -10.62 4.72
N LEU A 59 -13.92 -10.60 6.03
CA LEU A 59 -14.93 -10.34 7.04
C LEU A 59 -15.59 -8.96 6.87
N GLU A 60 -14.80 -7.89 6.70
CA GLU A 60 -15.35 -6.55 6.46
C GLU A 60 -16.17 -6.48 5.15
N LYS A 61 -15.67 -7.11 4.08
CA LYS A 61 -16.29 -7.05 2.75
C LYS A 61 -17.61 -7.83 2.66
N TYR A 62 -17.66 -9.03 3.24
CA TYR A 62 -18.80 -9.93 3.07
C TYR A 62 -19.71 -9.99 4.30
N HIS A 63 -19.23 -9.55 5.47
CA HIS A 63 -19.91 -9.65 6.76
C HIS A 63 -19.85 -8.31 7.52
N ARG A 64 -20.04 -7.19 6.83
CA ARG A 64 -19.83 -5.84 7.38
C ARG A 64 -20.57 -5.53 8.69
N ASN A 65 -21.75 -6.13 8.90
CA ASN A 65 -22.54 -5.95 10.12
C ASN A 65 -22.07 -6.82 11.30
N ASP A 66 -21.17 -7.77 11.06
CA ASP A 66 -20.71 -8.76 12.01
C ASP A 66 -19.30 -8.45 12.57
N VAL A 67 -18.72 -7.30 12.19
CA VAL A 67 -17.39 -6.85 12.62
C VAL A 67 -17.53 -5.96 13.84
N THR A 68 -16.92 -6.36 14.96
CA THR A 68 -16.89 -5.53 16.16
C THR A 68 -15.98 -4.31 15.95
N PRO A 69 -16.28 -3.15 16.59
CA PRO A 69 -15.45 -1.95 16.46
C PRO A 69 -13.98 -2.16 16.83
N ASN A 70 -13.71 -3.07 17.77
CA ASN A 70 -12.35 -3.38 18.20
C ASN A 70 -11.58 -4.20 17.16
N VAL A 71 -12.26 -5.09 16.43
CA VAL A 71 -11.67 -5.83 15.32
C VAL A 71 -11.47 -4.95 14.10
N ASP A 72 -12.41 -4.03 13.80
CA ASP A 72 -12.21 -3.02 12.76
C ASP A 72 -10.99 -2.13 13.06
N LYS A 73 -10.81 -1.73 14.32
CA LYS A 73 -9.63 -0.99 14.76
C LYS A 73 -8.35 -1.80 14.61
N LEU A 74 -8.35 -3.07 15.05
CA LEU A 74 -7.21 -3.96 14.85
C LEU A 74 -6.82 -4.04 13.36
N PHE A 75 -7.80 -4.17 12.48
CA PHE A 75 -7.54 -4.25 11.05
C PHE A 75 -6.89 -2.97 10.49
N LYS A 76 -7.39 -1.79 10.87
CA LYS A 76 -6.79 -0.50 10.50
C LYS A 76 -5.35 -0.38 10.99
N ASP A 77 -5.10 -0.74 12.24
CA ASP A 77 -3.78 -0.63 12.86
C ASP A 77 -2.79 -1.61 12.20
N ILE A 78 -3.24 -2.80 11.77
CA ILE A 78 -2.44 -3.71 10.95
C ILE A 78 -2.11 -3.07 9.59
N GLN A 79 -3.09 -2.47 8.92
CA GLN A 79 -2.87 -1.79 7.63
C GLN A 79 -1.89 -0.62 7.75
N GLU A 80 -1.96 0.16 8.84
CA GLU A 80 -1.03 1.25 9.09
C GLU A 80 0.40 0.74 9.37
N ALA A 81 0.53 -0.34 10.14
CA ALA A 81 1.83 -0.87 10.54
C ALA A 81 2.52 -1.73 9.47
N TYR A 82 1.75 -2.44 8.65
CA TYR A 82 2.23 -3.48 7.72
C TYR A 82 1.76 -3.32 6.27
N GLY A 83 0.87 -2.36 5.99
CA GLY A 83 0.29 -2.13 4.66
C GLY A 83 -0.93 -3.02 4.38
N GLU A 84 -1.45 -2.89 3.15
CA GLU A 84 -2.60 -3.68 2.69
C GLU A 84 -2.29 -5.19 2.61
N PRO A 85 -3.26 -6.06 2.95
CA PRO A 85 -3.08 -7.50 2.86
C PRO A 85 -2.86 -7.94 1.41
N VAL A 86 -1.84 -8.75 1.19
CA VAL A 86 -1.52 -9.33 -0.12
C VAL A 86 -2.06 -10.75 -0.19
N ASP A 87 -2.93 -11.01 -1.17
CA ASP A 87 -3.50 -12.34 -1.39
C ASP A 87 -2.50 -13.23 -2.15
N TYR A 88 -1.65 -13.92 -1.38
CA TYR A 88 -0.71 -14.91 -1.92
C TYR A 88 -1.40 -16.15 -2.53
N ARG A 89 -2.71 -16.34 -2.31
CA ARG A 89 -3.48 -17.50 -2.82
C ARG A 89 -4.24 -17.16 -4.11
N GLY A 90 -4.59 -15.89 -4.32
CA GLY A 90 -5.43 -15.44 -5.43
C GLY A 90 -4.74 -15.33 -6.80
N ALA A 91 -3.41 -15.30 -6.86
CA ALA A 91 -2.72 -15.34 -8.14
C ALA A 91 -1.36 -16.04 -8.03
N ARG A 92 -1.19 -17.10 -8.80
CA ARG A 92 0.12 -17.61 -9.22
C ARG A 92 0.74 -16.62 -10.23
N ASN A 93 0.78 -15.33 -9.89
CA ASN A 93 1.43 -14.33 -10.74
C ASN A 93 2.94 -14.44 -10.50
N TRP A 94 3.68 -14.80 -11.53
CA TRP A 94 5.15 -14.81 -11.56
C TRP A 94 5.80 -13.55 -10.93
N GLN A 95 5.08 -12.42 -10.90
CA GLN A 95 5.46 -11.16 -10.25
C GLN A 95 5.69 -11.27 -8.73
N TYR A 96 5.20 -12.33 -8.06
CA TYR A 96 5.47 -12.59 -6.64
C TYR A 96 6.90 -13.12 -6.38
N ASP A 97 7.47 -13.83 -7.35
CA ASP A 97 8.80 -14.45 -7.28
C ASP A 97 9.87 -13.58 -7.96
N ASP A 98 9.44 -12.56 -8.71
CA ASP A 98 10.30 -11.62 -9.42
C ASP A 98 10.76 -10.51 -8.46
N PRO A 99 12.06 -10.43 -8.12
CA PRO A 99 12.59 -9.43 -7.20
C PRO A 99 12.43 -7.99 -7.72
N ASP A 100 12.15 -7.82 -9.01
CA ASP A 100 11.97 -6.51 -9.64
C ASP A 100 10.56 -5.96 -9.44
N PHE A 101 9.63 -6.72 -8.86
CA PHE A 101 8.28 -6.26 -8.58
C PHE A 101 8.04 -6.05 -7.08
N GLU A 102 7.38 -4.94 -6.75
CA GLU A 102 6.93 -4.60 -5.40
C GLU A 102 5.42 -4.37 -5.41
N TRP A 103 4.74 -4.83 -4.36
CA TRP A 103 3.34 -4.49 -4.15
C TRP A 103 3.26 -3.09 -3.58
N VAL A 104 2.63 -2.17 -4.32
CA VAL A 104 2.37 -0.81 -3.87
C VAL A 104 0.88 -0.69 -3.62
N GLY A 105 0.50 -0.77 -2.35
CA GLY A 105 -0.87 -0.60 -1.87
C GLY A 105 -1.03 0.72 -1.14
N ASN A 106 -2.17 1.38 -1.31
CA ASN A 106 -2.52 2.57 -0.54
C ASN A 106 -3.94 2.41 0.02
N GLY A 107 -4.06 1.62 1.08
CA GLY A 107 -5.29 1.52 1.86
C GLY A 107 -6.42 0.72 1.20
N ARG A 108 -7.41 0.41 2.06
CA ARG A 108 -8.57 -0.49 1.90
C ARG A 108 -8.99 -0.75 0.46
N TYR A 109 -8.24 -1.67 -0.15
CA TYR A 109 -8.49 -2.37 -1.41
C TYR A 109 -8.09 -1.69 -2.72
N GLY A 110 -7.18 -0.71 -2.68
CA GLY A 110 -6.43 -0.24 -3.85
C GLY A 110 -4.94 -0.57 -3.74
N GLY A 111 -4.47 -1.53 -4.56
CA GLY A 111 -3.04 -1.83 -4.70
C GLY A 111 -2.72 -2.48 -6.04
N LYS A 112 -1.49 -2.27 -6.52
CA LYS A 112 -1.01 -2.87 -7.77
C LYS A 112 0.43 -3.34 -7.63
N TRP A 113 0.78 -4.39 -8.37
CA TRP A 113 2.16 -4.75 -8.61
C TRP A 113 2.82 -3.66 -9.46
N ARG A 114 3.93 -3.12 -8.97
CA ARG A 114 4.75 -2.13 -9.67
C ARG A 114 6.15 -2.70 -9.84
N ARG A 115 6.77 -2.52 -11.00
CA ARG A 115 8.21 -2.82 -11.18
C ARG A 115 9.02 -1.73 -10.45
N LYS A 116 10.03 -2.09 -9.66
CA LYS A 116 10.83 -1.15 -8.85
C LYS A 116 11.41 -0.01 -9.70
N ASP A 117 11.81 -0.33 -10.92
CA ASP A 117 12.40 0.57 -11.91
C ASP A 117 11.35 1.36 -12.72
N SER A 118 10.05 1.13 -12.47
CA SER A 118 9.00 2.06 -12.87
C SER A 118 8.89 3.19 -11.84
N GLU A 119 9.96 3.97 -11.71
CA GLU A 119 9.79 5.38 -11.37
C GLU A 119 8.75 5.95 -12.34
N PRO A 120 7.78 6.77 -11.88
CA PRO A 120 7.03 7.55 -12.83
C PRO A 120 8.08 8.39 -13.56
N GLU A 121 8.36 8.08 -14.84
CA GLU A 121 9.11 8.98 -15.71
C GLU A 121 8.58 10.37 -15.44
N SER A 122 9.44 11.17 -14.83
CA SER A 122 9.01 12.31 -14.05
C SER A 122 8.12 13.18 -14.94
N ARG A 123 6.86 13.38 -14.53
CA ARG A 123 6.01 14.38 -15.19
C ARG A 123 6.74 15.74 -15.26
N TYR A 124 7.70 15.96 -14.37
CA TYR A 124 8.64 17.08 -14.40
C TYR A 124 9.48 17.18 -15.68
N ASN A 125 9.96 16.08 -16.27
CA ASN A 125 10.77 16.15 -17.49
C ASN A 125 9.98 16.62 -18.71
N VAL A 126 8.69 16.26 -18.82
CA VAL A 126 7.87 16.72 -19.96
C VAL A 126 7.51 18.20 -19.81
N TRP A 127 7.13 18.63 -18.60
CA TRP A 127 6.81 20.04 -18.35
C TRP A 127 8.04 20.95 -18.43
N SER A 128 9.20 20.51 -17.94
CA SER A 128 10.44 21.29 -18.05
C SER A 128 10.92 21.40 -19.50
N LEU A 129 10.77 20.34 -20.30
CA LEU A 129 11.08 20.36 -21.73
C LEU A 129 10.15 21.32 -22.48
N LEU A 130 8.84 21.27 -22.22
CA LEU A 130 7.87 22.19 -22.82
C LEU A 130 8.16 23.65 -22.45
N ILE A 131 8.47 23.95 -21.19
CA ILE A 131 8.83 25.30 -20.74
C ILE A 131 10.13 25.77 -21.44
N SER A 132 11.14 24.91 -21.54
CA SER A 132 12.40 25.22 -22.23
C SER A 132 12.17 25.59 -23.70
N VAL A 133 11.33 24.82 -24.40
CA VAL A 133 10.97 25.09 -25.81
C VAL A 133 10.22 26.42 -25.94
N MET A 134 9.26 26.71 -25.06
CA MET A 134 8.53 27.99 -25.10
C MET A 134 9.44 29.19 -24.85
N VAL A 135 10.38 29.10 -23.90
CA VAL A 135 11.36 30.15 -23.63
C VAL A 135 12.26 30.38 -24.85
N PHE A 136 12.75 29.30 -25.48
CA PHE A 136 13.60 29.39 -26.67
C PHE A 136 12.90 30.08 -27.85
N ILE A 137 11.62 29.75 -28.10
CA ILE A 137 10.81 30.41 -29.13
C ILE A 137 10.64 31.90 -28.81
N GLY A 138 10.31 32.24 -27.56
CA GLY A 138 10.14 33.63 -27.13
C GLY A 138 11.39 34.48 -27.35
N VAL A 139 12.56 33.97 -26.95
CA VAL A 139 13.85 34.65 -27.15
C VAL A 139 14.15 34.82 -28.65
N SER A 140 13.87 33.80 -29.46
CA SER A 140 14.10 33.85 -30.91
C SER A 140 13.24 34.92 -31.61
N ILE A 141 11.97 35.06 -31.20
CA ILE A 141 11.07 36.10 -31.73
C ILE A 141 11.60 37.49 -31.37
N ILE A 142 12.01 37.70 -30.12
CA ILE A 142 12.55 39.00 -29.66
C ILE A 142 13.85 39.34 -30.43
N ALA A 143 14.74 38.37 -30.61
CA ALA A 143 15.98 38.57 -31.35
C ALA A 143 15.70 38.93 -32.83
N MET A 144 14.77 38.25 -33.50
CA MET A 144 14.37 38.59 -34.87
C MET A 144 13.75 39.99 -34.94
N TRP A 145 12.94 40.38 -33.97
CA TRP A 145 12.32 41.70 -33.92
C TRP A 145 13.36 42.81 -33.72
N LEU A 146 14.36 42.59 -32.84
CA LEU A 146 15.47 43.50 -32.65
C LEU A 146 16.35 43.64 -33.89
N LEU A 147 16.64 42.54 -34.58
CA LEU A 147 17.38 42.56 -35.84
C LEU A 147 16.62 43.35 -36.92
N PHE A 148 15.31 43.16 -37.02
CA PHE A 148 14.46 43.91 -37.95
C PHE A 148 14.46 45.42 -37.66
N LEU A 149 14.38 45.81 -36.38
CA LEU A 149 14.49 47.22 -35.98
C LEU A 149 15.87 47.80 -36.30
N LEU A 150 16.94 47.05 -36.04
CA LEU A 150 18.31 47.47 -36.38
C LEU A 150 18.48 47.68 -37.88
N THR A 151 17.92 46.82 -38.71
CA THR A 151 17.97 46.96 -40.17
C THR A 151 17.11 48.10 -40.72
N SER A 152 16.12 48.60 -39.97
CA SER A 152 15.31 49.75 -40.39
C SER A 152 15.86 51.09 -39.90
N LEU A 153 16.85 51.08 -39.00
CA LEU A 153 17.58 52.26 -38.52
C LEU A 153 18.89 52.52 -39.28
N LEU A 154 19.34 51.56 -40.10
CA LEU A 154 20.55 51.59 -40.93
C LEU A 154 20.20 51.93 -42.39
#